data_AF-A0A1Y5HYH6-F1
#
_entry.id   AF-A0A1Y5HYH6-F1
#
_cell.length_a   1.000
_cell.length_b   1.000
_cell.length_c   1.000
_cell.angle_alpha   90.00
_cell.angle_beta   90.00
_cell.angle_gamma   90.00
#
_symmetry.space_group_name_H-M   'P 1'
#
loop_
_entity.id
_entity.type
_entity.pdbx_description
1 polymer ?
#
loop_
_entity_poly.entity_id
_entity_poly.type
_entity_poly.pdbx_seq_one_letter_code
_entity_poly.pdbx_strand_id
1 'polypeptide(L)' 'MYDEVSSPDFDELVREHALLVKRIAHHLRGRLPDSVQLDDLIQAGMIGLIEAARKYDG' A
#
# COMPACT_ATOMS: atom_id res chain seq x y z
N MET A 1 -10.84 3.57 27.59
CA MET A 1 -11.37 2.29 27.07
C MET A 1 -11.65 2.53 25.60
N TYR A 2 -10.68 2.21 24.76
CA TYR A 2 -10.86 2.16 23.31
C TYR A 2 -10.24 0.83 22.88
N ASP A 3 -11.06 -0.22 22.92
CA ASP A 3 -10.80 -1.37 22.07
C ASP A 3 -11.20 -0.94 20.66
N GLU A 4 -10.30 -0.23 19.97
CA GLU A 4 -10.28 -0.33 18.53
C GLU A 4 -9.90 -1.78 18.26
N VAL A 5 -10.92 -2.61 17.99
CA VAL A 5 -10.73 -3.93 17.41
C VAL A 5 -10.10 -3.69 16.04
N SER A 6 -8.78 -3.49 16.01
CA SER A 6 -8.00 -3.68 14.79
C SER A 6 -8.19 -5.13 14.44
N SER A 7 -9.04 -5.38 13.45
CA SER A 7 -9.20 -6.67 12.83
C SER A 7 -7.78 -7.14 12.47
N PRO A 8 -7.24 -8.21 13.08
CA PRO A 8 -5.87 -8.65 12.84
C PRO A 8 -5.58 -8.91 11.35
N ASP A 9 -6.65 -9.18 10.59
CA ASP A 9 -6.67 -9.37 9.14
C ASP A 9 -6.19 -8.14 8.34
N PHE A 10 -6.54 -6.91 8.74
CA PHE A 10 -6.15 -5.70 8.00
C PHE A 10 -4.62 -5.51 7.95
N ASP A 11 -3.97 -5.54 9.13
CA ASP A 11 -2.53 -5.36 9.22
C ASP A 11 -1.78 -6.51 8.53
N GLU A 12 -2.37 -7.70 8.49
CA GLU A 12 -1.83 -8.86 7.79
C GLU A 12 -1.91 -8.70 6.27
N LEU A 13 -3.06 -8.32 5.73
CA LEU A 13 -3.25 -8.03 4.30
C LEU A 13 -2.29 -6.93 3.82
N VAL A 14 -2.12 -5.86 4.61
CA VAL A 14 -1.16 -4.79 4.27
C VAL A 14 0.27 -5.32 4.27
N ARG A 15 0.67 -6.10 5.28
CA ARG A 15 2.02 -6.68 5.35
C ARG A 15 2.29 -7.64 4.20
N GLU A 16 1.33 -8.49 3.85
CA GLU A 16 1.45 -9.46 2.77
C GLU A 16 1.65 -8.77 1.41
N HIS A 17 0.96 -7.64 1.19
CA HIS A 17 0.92 -6.99 -0.12
C HIS A 17 1.85 -5.78 -0.27
N ALA A 18 2.51 -5.33 0.81
CA ALA A 18 3.43 -4.18 0.77
C ALA A 18 4.57 -4.35 -0.26
N LEU A 19 5.10 -5.56 -0.42
CA LEU A 19 6.14 -5.83 -1.43
C LEU A 19 5.62 -5.67 -2.86
N LEU A 20 4.34 -5.96 -3.11
CA LEU A 20 3.73 -5.77 -4.43
C LEU A 20 3.66 -4.30 -4.80
N VAL A 21 3.29 -3.42 -3.86
CA VAL A 21 3.31 -1.96 -4.05
C VAL A 21 4.68 -1.50 -4.50
N LYS A 22 5.75 -1.94 -3.82
CA LYS A 22 7.13 -1.58 -4.18
C LYS A 22 7.49 -2.07 -5.59
N ARG A 23 7.13 -3.29 -5.94
CA ARG A 23 7.40 -3.85 -7.29
C ARG A 23 6.69 -3.06 -8.39
N ILE A 24 5.42 -2.70 -8.17
CA ILE A 24 4.64 -1.89 -9.11
C ILE A 24 5.24 -0.48 -9.23
N ALA A 25 5.60 0.16 -8.11
CA ALA A 25 6.21 1.49 -8.12
C ALA A 25 7.53 1.53 -8.92
N HIS A 26 8.40 0.51 -8.76
CA HIS A 26 9.61 0.38 -9.57
C HIS A 26 9.30 0.18 -11.06
N HIS A 27 8.31 -0.67 -11.38
CA HIS A 27 7.89 -0.87 -12.77
C HIS A 27 7.34 0.42 -13.40
N LEU A 28 6.53 1.17 -12.67
CA LEU A 28 5.99 2.46 -13.11
C LEU A 28 7.09 3.50 -13.29
N ARG A 29 8.10 3.54 -12.41
CA ARG A 29 9.25 4.46 -12.54
C ARG A 29 9.94 4.34 -13.89
N GLY A 30 10.09 3.13 -14.42
CA GLY A 30 10.71 2.91 -15.74
C GLY A 30 9.93 3.49 -16.92
N ARG A 31 8.71 4.02 -16.70
CA ARG A 31 7.80 4.55 -17.72
C ARG A 31 7.40 5.99 -17.47
N LEU A 32 7.99 6.65 -16.46
CA LEU A 32 7.67 8.01 -16.05
C LEU A 32 8.91 8.91 -16.17
N PRO A 33 8.72 10.24 -16.30
CA PRO A 33 9.83 11.18 -16.29
C PRO A 33 10.62 11.15 -14.97
N ASP A 34 11.90 11.56 -15.03
CA ASP A 34 12.79 11.64 -13.86
C ASP A 34 12.28 12.59 -12.76
N SER A 35 11.40 13.53 -13.10
CA SER A 35 10.79 14.45 -12.14
C SER A 35 9.88 13.76 -11.12
N VAL A 36 9.39 12.55 -11.41
CA VAL A 36 8.59 11.79 -10.45
C VAL A 36 9.55 11.12 -9.47
N GLN A 37 9.30 11.13 -8.16
CA GLN A 37 10.13 10.43 -7.14
C GLN A 37 9.59 9.06 -6.72
N LEU A 38 10.47 8.04 -6.68
CA LEU A 38 10.03 6.64 -6.50
C LEU A 38 9.29 6.48 -5.18
N ASP A 39 9.80 7.12 -4.14
CA ASP A 39 9.23 7.09 -2.80
C ASP A 39 7.82 7.67 -2.76
N ASP A 40 7.49 8.64 -3.61
CA ASP A 40 6.13 9.17 -3.71
C ASP A 40 5.17 8.13 -4.29
N LEU A 41 5.61 7.36 -5.28
CA LEU A 41 4.78 6.27 -5.83
C LEU A 41 4.55 5.15 -4.82
N ILE A 42 5.60 4.82 -4.06
CA ILE A 42 5.50 3.81 -3.00
C ILE A 42 4.52 4.30 -1.94
N GLN A 43 4.66 5.54 -1.47
CA GLN A 43 3.77 6.11 -0.46
C GLN A 43 2.32 6.18 -0.94
N ALA A 44 2.08 6.70 -2.16
CA ALA A 44 0.74 6.75 -2.74
C ALA A 44 0.12 5.35 -2.87
N GLY A 45 0.91 4.36 -3.31
CA GLY A 45 0.47 2.96 -3.39
C GLY A 45 0.18 2.34 -2.02
N MET A 46 0.97 2.68 -0.99
CA MET A 46 0.74 2.21 0.38
C MET A 46 -0.55 2.80 0.97
N ILE A 47 -0.83 4.09 0.72
CA ILE A 47 -2.10 4.72 1.12
C ILE A 47 -3.27 3.98 0.47
N GLY A 48 -3.19 3.71 -0.84
CA GLY A 48 -4.22 2.95 -1.55
C GLY A 48 -4.39 1.53 -1.03
N LEU A 49 -3.30 0.82 -0.71
CA LEU A 49 -3.34 -0.52 -0.13
C LEU A 49 -4.03 -0.51 1.25
N ILE A 50 -3.71 0.46 2.11
CA ILE A 50 -4.31 0.61 3.43
C ILE A 50 -5.82 0.86 3.30
N GLU A 51 -6.23 1.75 2.41
CA GLU A 51 -7.64 2.01 2.17
C GLU A 51 -8.39 0.80 1.61
N ALA A 52 -7.76 0.05 0.70
CA ALA A 52 -8.33 -1.15 0.12
C ALA A 52 -8.49 -2.25 1.17
N ALA A 53 -7.46 -2.52 1.97
CA ALA A 53 -7.48 -3.53 3.01
C ALA A 53 -8.54 -3.23 4.09
N ARG A 54 -8.77 -1.95 4.44
CA ARG A 54 -9.84 -1.55 5.36
C ARG A 54 -11.27 -1.78 4.83
N LYS A 55 -11.43 -1.86 3.52
CA LYS A 55 -12.72 -2.03 2.83
C LYS A 55 -12.90 -3.44 2.26
N TYR A 56 -11.93 -4.33 2.49
CA TYR A 56 -11.94 -5.67 1.98
C TYR A 56 -12.86 -6.53 2.86
N ASP A 57 -14.07 -6.79 2.37
CA ASP A 57 -14.91 -7.87 2.90
C ASP A 57 -14.46 -9.16 2.19
N GLY A 58 -13.79 -10.04 2.94
CA GLY A 58 -13.28 -11.34 2.46
C GLY A 58 -14.36 -12.36 2.10
#